data_AF-A0A418CGZ4-F1
#
_entry.id   AF-A0A418CGZ4-F1
#
_cell.length_a   1.000
_cell.length_b   1.000
_cell.length_c   1.000
_cell.angle_alpha   90.00
_cell.angle_beta   90.00
_cell.angle_gamma   90.00
#
_symmetry.space_group_name_H-M   'P 1'
#
loop_
_entity.id
_entity.type
_entity.pdbx_description
1 polymer ?
#
loop_
_entity_poly.entity_id
_entity_poly.type
_entity_poly.pdbx_seq_one_letter_code
_entity_poly.pdbx_strand_id
1 'polypeptide(L)'
;MVKVLISLSVLAAAARAGSVTELPESVTKLIDYSINPCDDFYQYACGAWYNDAVIPPDEHQIDTSFKKINIENEAILKSILSDNKPKLGEFYNSCLDTATLSSLGLTPLEDSFKAIRSANTKLDLLIVAGELAKNGIPAFVDIN
;
A
#
# COMPACT_ATOMS: atom_id res chain seq x y z
N MET A 1 62.33 -29.96 26.12
CA MET A 1 60.90 -29.99 26.52
C MET A 1 60.52 -28.56 26.85
N VAL A 2 59.61 -27.83 26.21
CA VAL A 2 58.61 -28.06 25.15
C VAL A 2 58.49 -26.72 24.39
N LYS A 3 58.57 -26.74 23.05
CA LYS A 3 58.19 -25.58 22.21
C LYS A 3 56.67 -25.62 22.05
N VAL A 4 55.96 -24.67 22.65
CA VAL A 4 54.51 -24.52 22.49
C VAL A 4 54.27 -23.79 21.18
N LEU A 5 53.92 -24.53 20.14
CA LEU A 5 53.41 -24.00 18.87
C LEU A 5 51.92 -23.75 19.05
N ILE A 6 51.51 -22.49 19.13
CA ILE A 6 50.11 -22.09 19.08
C ILE A 6 49.69 -22.19 17.60
N SER A 7 49.08 -23.33 17.24
CA SER A 7 48.40 -23.48 15.95
C SER A 7 47.12 -22.65 15.98
N LEU A 8 47.16 -21.49 15.33
CA LEU A 8 46.00 -20.65 15.08
C LEU A 8 45.14 -21.31 13.99
N SER A 9 44.32 -22.27 14.37
CA SER A 9 43.42 -22.97 13.46
C SER A 9 41.98 -22.83 13.92
N VAL A 10 41.39 -21.64 13.78
CA VAL A 10 39.93 -21.46 13.68
C VAL A 10 39.64 -20.23 12.82
N LEU A 11 38.62 -20.37 11.97
CA LEU A 11 37.83 -19.32 11.33
C LEU A 11 38.18 -18.93 9.88
N ALA A 12 38.09 -19.90 8.97
CA ALA A 12 37.73 -19.65 7.58
C ALA A 12 36.36 -20.28 7.30
N ALA A 13 35.31 -19.73 7.90
CA ALA A 13 33.93 -20.15 7.66
C ALA A 13 33.00 -18.93 7.67
N ALA A 14 33.17 -18.02 6.72
CA ALA A 14 32.17 -17.01 6.37
C ALA A 14 32.51 -16.34 5.03
N ALA A 15 32.26 -16.99 3.90
CA ALA A 15 32.09 -16.33 2.60
C ALA A 15 31.57 -17.32 1.54
N ARG A 16 30.34 -17.79 1.70
CA ARG A 16 29.52 -18.28 0.57
C ARG A 16 28.08 -17.78 0.70
N ALA A 17 27.91 -16.51 1.05
CA ALA A 17 26.83 -15.75 0.44
C ALA A 17 27.42 -15.25 -0.88
N GLY A 18 26.80 -15.59 -2.02
CA GLY A 18 27.28 -15.16 -3.33
C GLY A 18 27.50 -13.66 -3.31
N SER A 19 28.75 -13.23 -3.51
CA SER A 19 29.07 -11.82 -3.69
C SER A 19 28.42 -11.37 -5.01
N VAL A 20 27.39 -10.52 -4.91
CA VAL A 20 26.84 -9.83 -6.07
C VAL A 20 27.95 -8.92 -6.60
N THR A 21 28.59 -9.32 -7.70
CA THR A 21 29.71 -8.56 -8.30
C THR A 21 29.21 -7.39 -9.13
N GLU A 22 27.97 -7.46 -9.61
CA GLU A 22 27.33 -6.42 -10.43
C GLU A 22 25.88 -6.25 -9.99
N LEU A 23 25.42 -4.99 -9.95
CA LEU A 23 24.03 -4.69 -9.65
C LEU A 23 23.13 -5.13 -10.82
N PRO A 24 21.92 -5.65 -10.55
CA PRO A 24 20.96 -5.97 -11.60
C PRO A 24 20.65 -4.76 -12.48
N GLU A 25 20.34 -4.99 -13.76
CA GLU A 25 19.98 -3.93 -14.72
C GLU A 25 18.81 -3.06 -14.22
N SER A 26 17.85 -3.67 -13.51
CA SER A 26 16.71 -2.96 -12.92
C SER A 26 17.13 -1.94 -11.86
N VAL A 27 18.31 -2.08 -11.26
CA VAL A 27 18.88 -1.15 -10.28
C VAL A 27 19.77 -0.14 -10.98
N THR A 28 20.66 -0.59 -11.88
CA THR A 28 21.61 0.32 -12.54
C THR A 28 20.91 1.38 -13.40
N LYS A 29 19.74 1.09 -13.96
CA LYS A 29 18.91 2.06 -14.69
C LYS A 29 18.35 3.21 -13.83
N LEU A 30 18.34 3.07 -12.51
CA LEU A 30 17.81 4.09 -11.61
C LEU A 30 18.90 5.07 -11.14
N ILE A 31 20.18 4.69 -11.26
CA ILE A 31 21.32 5.40 -10.69
C ILE A 31 21.75 6.55 -11.60
N ASP A 32 21.89 7.74 -11.03
CA ASP A 32 22.60 8.86 -11.65
C ASP A 32 24.07 8.87 -11.16
N TYR A 33 24.95 8.31 -11.98
CA TYR A 33 26.39 8.22 -11.69
C TYR A 33 27.13 9.58 -11.70
N SER A 34 26.46 10.67 -12.09
CA SER A 34 27.05 12.02 -12.03
C SER A 34 27.01 12.63 -10.62
N ILE A 35 26.19 12.07 -9.72
CA ILE A 35 26.01 12.54 -8.35
C ILE A 35 26.99 11.85 -7.40
N ASN A 36 27.59 12.60 -6.48
CA ASN A 36 28.39 12.01 -5.42
C ASN A 36 27.47 11.35 -4.37
N PRO A 37 27.54 10.01 -4.16
CA PRO A 37 26.68 9.32 -3.20
C PRO A 37 26.88 9.75 -1.75
N CYS A 38 28.04 10.32 -1.40
CA CYS A 38 28.30 10.82 -0.05
C CYS A 38 27.62 12.17 0.24
N ASP A 39 27.22 12.90 -0.81
CA ASP A 39 26.58 14.22 -0.69
C ASP A 39 25.06 14.10 -0.77
N ASP A 40 24.54 13.37 -1.75
CA ASP A 40 23.11 13.07 -1.90
C ASP A 40 22.91 11.65 -2.45
N PHE A 41 22.72 10.70 -1.52
CA PHE A 41 22.52 9.30 -1.89
C PHE A 41 21.20 9.05 -2.60
N TYR A 42 20.15 9.87 -2.37
CA TYR A 42 18.88 9.69 -3.04
C TYR A 42 19.00 10.05 -4.52
N GLN A 43 19.59 11.21 -4.82
CA GLN A 43 19.82 11.61 -6.21
C GLN A 43 20.82 10.68 -6.91
N TYR A 44 21.85 10.20 -6.22
CA TYR A 44 22.71 9.15 -6.79
C TYR A 44 21.92 7.87 -7.11
N ALA A 45 21.17 7.32 -6.16
CA ALA A 45 20.54 6.00 -6.34
C ALA A 45 19.28 6.01 -7.21
N CYS A 46 18.57 7.13 -7.28
CA CYS A 46 17.26 7.25 -7.93
C CYS A 46 17.18 8.40 -8.96
N GLY A 47 18.20 9.23 -9.10
CA GLY A 47 18.14 10.47 -9.90
C GLY A 47 17.79 10.23 -11.36
N ALA A 48 18.30 9.15 -11.97
CA ALA A 48 17.97 8.83 -13.35
C ALA A 48 16.47 8.54 -13.52
N TRP A 49 15.88 7.78 -12.59
CA TRP A 49 14.44 7.56 -12.58
C TRP A 49 13.65 8.84 -12.24
N TYR A 50 14.12 9.61 -11.25
CA TYR A 50 13.46 10.82 -10.77
C TYR A 50 13.27 11.86 -11.89
N ASN A 51 14.25 11.99 -12.77
CA ASN A 51 14.21 12.93 -13.90
C ASN A 51 13.14 12.56 -14.95
N ASP A 52 12.83 11.26 -15.10
CA ASP A 52 11.87 10.76 -16.09
C ASP A 52 10.49 10.46 -15.50
N ALA A 53 10.38 10.42 -14.17
CA ALA A 53 9.17 10.04 -13.45
C ALA A 53 8.05 11.08 -13.64
N VAL A 54 6.91 10.64 -14.19
CA VAL A 54 5.70 11.46 -14.35
C VAL A 54 4.61 10.92 -13.45
N ILE A 55 4.12 11.76 -12.52
CA ILE A 55 2.96 11.42 -11.69
C ILE A 55 1.70 11.45 -12.58
N PRO A 56 0.96 10.34 -12.73
CA PRO A 56 -0.29 10.33 -13.48
C PRO A 56 -1.35 11.29 -12.90
N PRO A 57 -2.30 11.82 -13.70
CA PRO A 57 -3.29 12.80 -13.22
C PRO A 57 -4.22 12.31 -12.10
N ASP A 58 -4.41 11.00 -11.99
CA ASP A 58 -5.23 10.32 -10.99
C ASP A 58 -4.44 9.90 -9.73
N GLU A 59 -3.13 10.20 -9.70
CA GLU A 59 -2.23 9.84 -8.62
C GLU A 59 -1.63 11.08 -7.96
N HIS A 60 -1.31 10.97 -6.68
CA HIS A 60 -0.62 12.03 -5.93
C HIS A 60 0.89 11.78 -5.82
N GLN A 61 1.34 10.53 -6.04
CA GLN A 61 2.74 10.13 -5.96
C GLN A 61 2.99 8.89 -6.80
N ILE A 62 4.25 8.70 -7.21
CA ILE A 62 4.77 7.45 -7.76
C ILE A 62 6.12 7.14 -7.13
N ASP A 63 6.49 5.86 -7.15
CA ASP A 63 7.76 5.36 -6.65
C ASP A 63 8.19 4.13 -7.47
N THR A 64 9.42 3.65 -7.22
CA THR A 64 9.97 2.46 -7.87
C THR A 64 9.66 1.16 -7.13
N SER A 65 9.01 1.23 -5.97
CA SER A 65 8.83 0.12 -5.03
C SER A 65 7.35 -0.22 -4.79
N PHE A 66 6.68 0.50 -3.90
CA PHE A 66 5.30 0.24 -3.47
C PHE A 66 4.29 0.44 -4.58
N LYS A 67 4.39 1.51 -5.37
CA LYS A 67 3.45 1.76 -6.48
C LYS A 67 3.54 0.66 -7.53
N LYS A 68 4.74 0.22 -7.86
CA LYS A 68 4.96 -0.90 -8.79
C LYS A 68 4.30 -2.18 -8.29
N ILE A 69 4.52 -2.54 -7.03
CA ILE A 69 3.90 -3.72 -6.40
C ILE A 69 2.37 -3.60 -6.41
N ASN A 70 1.84 -2.42 -6.11
CA ASN A 70 0.39 -2.20 -6.13
C ASN A 70 -0.22 -2.41 -7.52
N ILE A 71 0.43 -1.91 -8.58
CA ILE A 71 -0.03 -2.11 -9.96
C ILE A 71 -0.03 -3.61 -10.33
N GLU A 72 1.05 -4.32 -10.00
CA GLU A 72 1.15 -5.76 -10.26
C GLU A 72 0.09 -6.54 -9.48
N ASN A 73 -0.13 -6.22 -8.21
CA ASN A 73 -1.16 -6.83 -7.39
C ASN A 73 -2.57 -6.55 -7.92
N GLU A 74 -2.84 -5.32 -8.37
CA GLU A 74 -4.14 -4.96 -8.94
C GLU A 74 -4.46 -5.79 -10.19
N ALA A 75 -3.48 -6.04 -11.05
CA ALA A 75 -3.64 -6.91 -12.21
C ALA A 75 -4.01 -8.34 -11.81
N ILE A 76 -3.35 -8.88 -10.77
CA ILE A 76 -3.65 -10.21 -10.23
C ILE A 76 -5.06 -10.24 -9.62
N LEU A 77 -5.43 -9.23 -8.83
CA LEU A 77 -6.76 -9.12 -8.22
C LEU A 77 -7.85 -9.06 -9.30
N LYS A 78 -7.66 -8.27 -10.36
CA LYS A 78 -8.57 -8.23 -11.52
C LYS A 78 -8.73 -9.61 -12.16
N SER A 79 -7.65 -10.37 -12.29
CA SER A 79 -7.72 -11.76 -12.79
C SER A 79 -8.54 -12.65 -11.86
N ILE A 80 -8.32 -12.59 -10.54
CA ILE A 80 -9.08 -13.39 -9.56
C ILE A 80 -10.57 -13.02 -9.58
N LEU A 81 -10.89 -11.73 -9.71
CA LEU A 81 -12.26 -11.25 -9.74
C LEU A 81 -12.99 -11.65 -11.03
N SER A 82 -12.26 -11.86 -12.12
CA SER A 82 -12.82 -12.34 -13.39
C SER A 82 -13.37 -13.77 -13.31
N ASP A 83 -12.93 -14.58 -12.34
CA ASP A 83 -13.48 -15.91 -12.07
C ASP A 83 -14.90 -15.86 -11.48
N ASN A 84 -15.39 -14.67 -11.11
CA ASN A 84 -16.75 -14.37 -10.65
C ASN A 84 -17.28 -15.35 -9.59
N LYS A 85 -16.46 -15.63 -8.57
CA LYS A 85 -16.86 -16.53 -7.47
C LYS A 85 -18.07 -15.97 -6.72
N PRO A 86 -19.02 -16.81 -6.25
CA PRO A 86 -20.21 -16.35 -5.54
C PRO A 86 -19.88 -15.42 -4.37
N LYS A 87 -20.75 -14.44 -4.13
CA LYS A 87 -20.57 -13.32 -3.19
C LYS A 87 -19.41 -12.36 -3.49
N LEU A 88 -18.22 -12.85 -3.83
CA LEU A 88 -17.07 -11.99 -4.16
C LEU A 88 -17.31 -11.23 -5.46
N GLY A 89 -17.72 -11.93 -6.51
CA GLY A 89 -18.07 -11.34 -7.80
C GLY A 89 -19.30 -10.44 -7.71
N GLU A 90 -20.33 -10.86 -6.98
CA GLU A 90 -21.53 -10.05 -6.71
C GLU A 90 -21.17 -8.73 -6.00
N PHE A 91 -20.33 -8.80 -4.97
CA PHE A 91 -19.87 -7.62 -4.23
C PHE A 91 -18.98 -6.71 -5.09
N TYR A 92 -18.08 -7.27 -5.88
CA TYR A 92 -17.25 -6.48 -6.79
C TYR A 92 -18.10 -5.79 -7.87
N ASN A 93 -19.03 -6.52 -8.48
CA ASN A 93 -19.90 -5.99 -9.53
C ASN A 93 -20.90 -4.95 -8.99
N SER A 94 -21.34 -5.04 -7.73
CA SER A 94 -22.19 -4.00 -7.13
C SER A 94 -21.46 -2.66 -7.00
N CYS A 95 -20.14 -2.66 -6.85
CA CYS A 95 -19.30 -1.45 -6.88
C CYS A 95 -19.17 -0.88 -8.31
N LEU A 96 -19.14 -1.74 -9.33
CA LEU A 96 -18.96 -1.33 -10.73
C LEU A 96 -20.25 -0.88 -11.42
N ASP A 97 -21.43 -1.26 -10.91
CA ASP A 97 -22.73 -0.88 -11.48
C ASP A 97 -23.10 0.58 -11.18
N THR A 98 -22.39 1.48 -11.84
CA THR A 98 -22.58 2.94 -11.72
C THR A 98 -23.97 3.41 -12.16
N ALA A 99 -24.67 2.65 -13.02
CA ALA A 99 -26.02 2.99 -13.46
C ALA A 99 -27.02 2.81 -12.30
N THR A 100 -26.98 1.66 -11.63
CA THR A 100 -27.80 1.42 -10.44
C THR A 100 -27.44 2.39 -9.31
N LEU A 101 -26.14 2.62 -9.04
CA LEU A 101 -25.70 3.58 -8.02
C LEU A 101 -26.22 5.00 -8.30
N SER A 102 -26.14 5.45 -9.55
CA SER A 102 -26.65 6.77 -9.95
C SER A 102 -28.16 6.88 -9.83
N SER A 103 -28.89 5.80 -10.16
CA SER A 103 -30.35 5.76 -10.02
C SER A 103 -30.82 5.77 -8.56
N LEU A 104 -30.08 5.12 -7.66
CA LEU A 104 -30.41 5.06 -6.23
C LEU A 104 -30.13 6.40 -5.52
N GLY A 105 -29.12 7.15 -5.99
CA GLY A 105 -28.75 8.44 -5.39
C GLY A 105 -28.49 8.32 -3.89
N LEU A 106 -29.18 9.14 -3.09
CA LEU A 106 -29.03 9.17 -1.63
C LEU A 106 -30.02 8.26 -0.88
N THR A 107 -30.92 7.57 -1.58
CA THR A 107 -31.98 6.77 -0.95
C THR A 107 -31.46 5.74 0.04
N PRO A 108 -30.35 5.00 -0.22
CA PRO A 108 -29.79 4.06 0.76
C PRO A 108 -29.33 4.70 2.09
N LEU A 109 -29.15 6.02 2.15
CA LEU A 109 -28.70 6.76 3.34
C LEU A 109 -29.83 7.47 4.08
N GLU A 110 -31.06 7.45 3.55
CA GLU A 110 -32.19 8.24 4.09
C GLU A 110 -32.51 7.92 5.54
N ASP A 111 -32.51 6.63 5.92
CA ASP A 111 -32.78 6.22 7.29
C ASP A 111 -31.71 6.70 8.27
N SER A 112 -30.43 6.65 7.88
CA SER A 112 -29.34 7.20 8.68
C SER A 112 -29.48 8.71 8.84
N PHE A 113 -29.79 9.45 7.77
CA PHE A 113 -30.04 10.89 7.85
C PHE A 113 -31.24 11.22 8.72
N LYS A 114 -32.31 10.43 8.63
CA LYS A 114 -33.51 10.59 9.46
C LYS A 114 -33.21 10.34 10.93
N ALA A 115 -32.44 9.30 11.26
CA ALA A 115 -32.03 8.99 12.63
C ALA A 115 -31.23 10.15 13.23
N ILE A 116 -30.23 10.66 12.49
CA ILE A 116 -29.42 11.81 12.91
C ILE A 116 -30.30 13.05 13.15
N ARG A 117 -31.19 13.39 12.21
CA ARG A 117 -32.06 14.58 12.32
C ARG A 117 -33.12 14.46 13.41
N SER A 118 -33.49 13.25 13.80
CA SER A 118 -34.52 12.99 14.82
C SER A 118 -33.96 12.97 16.24
N ALA A 119 -32.63 12.99 16.40
CA ALA A 119 -32.00 13.07 17.72
C ALA A 119 -32.20 14.47 18.33
N ASN A 120 -32.93 14.55 19.44
CA ASN A 120 -33.28 15.82 20.09
C ASN A 120 -32.46 16.10 21.36
N THR A 121 -31.79 15.07 21.88
CA THR A 121 -30.93 15.18 23.06
C THR A 121 -29.51 14.70 22.77
N LYS A 122 -28.57 15.07 23.64
CA LYS A 122 -27.20 14.55 23.58
C LYS A 122 -27.18 13.03 23.68
N LEU A 123 -28.07 12.44 24.49
CA LEU A 123 -28.17 10.98 24.63
C LEU A 123 -28.66 10.34 23.33
N ASP A 124 -29.70 10.89 22.69
CA ASP A 124 -30.19 10.39 21.39
C ASP A 124 -29.09 10.43 20.34
N LEU A 125 -28.32 11.53 20.31
CA LEU A 125 -27.23 11.69 19.36
C LEU A 125 -26.10 10.68 19.61
N LEU A 126 -25.78 10.38 20.87
CA LEU A 126 -24.81 9.34 21.23
C LEU A 126 -25.31 7.93 20.89
N ILE A 127 -26.62 7.66 21.00
CA ILE A 127 -27.23 6.39 20.57
C ILE A 127 -27.12 6.24 19.05
N VAL A 128 -27.49 7.28 18.29
CA VAL A 128 -27.35 7.29 16.83
C VAL A 128 -25.89 7.11 16.42
N ALA A 129 -24.95 7.78 17.11
CA ALA A 129 -23.52 7.59 16.88
C ALA A 129 -23.08 6.13 17.06
N GLY A 130 -23.57 5.44 18.10
CA GLY A 130 -23.29 4.03 18.31
C GLY A 130 -23.83 3.13 17.19
N GLU A 131 -25.03 3.41 16.67
CA GLU A 131 -25.60 2.66 15.55
C GLU A 131 -24.85 2.90 14.23
N LEU A 132 -24.37 4.13 13.99
CA LEU A 132 -23.53 4.44 12.84
C LEU A 132 -22.16 3.75 12.93
N ALA A 133 -21.57 3.68 14.13
CA ALA A 133 -20.29 3.00 14.36
C ALA A 133 -20.33 1.51 13.98
N LYS A 134 -21.46 0.82 14.18
CA LYS A 134 -21.65 -0.58 13.73
C LYS A 134 -21.53 -0.76 12.21
N ASN A 135 -21.67 0.32 11.45
CA ASN A 135 -21.51 0.36 10.00
C ASN A 135 -20.16 0.99 9.57
N GLY A 136 -19.20 1.12 10.50
CA GLY A 136 -17.88 1.68 10.21
C GLY A 136 -17.85 3.20 10.06
N ILE A 137 -18.90 3.90 10.51
CA ILE A 137 -18.97 5.37 10.48
C ILE A 137 -18.54 5.89 11.87
N PRO A 138 -17.31 6.41 12.03
CA PRO A 138 -16.85 6.92 13.31
C PRO A 138 -17.63 8.18 13.71
N ALA A 139 -17.96 8.31 15.00
CA ALA A 139 -18.71 9.44 15.52
C ALA A 139 -18.28 9.79 16.96
N PHE A 140 -17.77 11.00 17.14
CA PHE A 140 -17.31 11.62 18.40
C PHE A 140 -16.11 10.94 19.09
N VAL A 141 -16.05 9.61 19.10
CA VAL A 141 -15.00 8.80 19.71
C VAL A 141 -14.72 7.59 18.83
N ASP A 142 -13.47 7.14 18.81
CA ASP A 142 -13.11 5.86 18.20
C ASP A 142 -13.47 4.73 19.16
N ILE A 143 -14.37 3.86 18.71
CA ILE A 143 -14.71 2.61 19.37
C ILE A 143 -13.98 1.51 18.60
N ASN A 144 -12.69 1.34 18.92
CA ASN A 144 -11.87 0.25 18.41
C ASN A 144 -12.21 -1.07 19.09
#